data_AF-A0A395LW24-F1
#
_entry.id   AF-A0A395LW24-F1
#
_cell.length_a   1.000
_cell.length_b   1.000
_cell.length_c   1.000
_cell.angle_alpha   90.00
_cell.angle_beta   90.00
_cell.angle_gamma   90.00
#
_symmetry.space_group_name_H-M   'P 1'
#
loop_
_entity.id
_entity.type
_entity.pdbx_description
1 polymer ?
#
loop_
_entity_poly.entity_id
_entity_poly.type
_entity_poly.pdbx_seq_one_letter_code
_entity_poly.pdbx_strand_id
1 'polypeptide(L)'
;MNINDGLFEVLGGTNVENLLFAGNTAMQVFGTLNVGDGSGAPESARLYIGQNTLPELPNPTNRRFLDIEPGGQMIVRSDAEVLIGGGNRGTLQLVGNATYTQQGGTVNVRASFQLGNGSLATVNNGELNVGVNQSNGGNSITFPVDVTAVTRFILNGGTVNVGDGNSSFGSPTAAGNFGNGNNNPAFASANYASLEITGGTLNLNGRFTLNDANYRFIMSGGAFNINPSGDQDITGTQNALSFNRGIVQHSGGTITIVNPNPNAGGNNTTTGVSFRTSPLGDPDAGAFLTGSTTQANINACFTGTSVIRFGNGSSTTPGSAEGFEVCLHPSHTYNNFVVNNPSGNNRFVWLYTPTNGQTLNFNGNFTVTAGEVRQGRPATPAVPNVLVQGVGSGEFTLGNNALYRIYNVATGNPAPIYGTAATIA
;
A
#
# COMPACT_ATOMS: atom_id res chain seq x y z
N MET A 1 14.25 -28.11 10.29
CA MET A 1 13.08 -28.71 10.93
C MET A 1 11.97 -28.80 9.90
N ASN A 2 11.33 -29.96 9.77
CA ASN A 2 10.22 -30.18 8.86
C ASN A 2 8.99 -30.58 9.69
N ILE A 3 7.87 -29.89 9.46
CA ILE A 3 6.56 -30.23 10.02
C ILE A 3 5.71 -30.64 8.81
N ASN A 4 5.70 -31.92 8.46
CA ASN A 4 4.99 -32.39 7.26
C ASN A 4 3.50 -32.59 7.51
N ASP A 5 3.15 -33.00 8.73
CA ASP A 5 1.79 -33.19 9.21
C ASP A 5 1.78 -33.03 10.75
N GLY A 6 0.60 -32.87 11.32
CA GLY A 6 0.40 -32.78 12.76
C GLY A 6 0.55 -31.36 13.30
N LEU A 7 0.76 -31.25 14.61
CA LEU A 7 0.90 -29.98 15.31
C LEU A 7 2.27 -29.90 15.97
N PHE A 8 3.03 -28.85 15.64
CA PHE A 8 4.13 -28.38 16.47
C PHE A 8 3.71 -27.08 17.14
N GLU A 9 3.70 -27.09 18.46
CA GLU A 9 3.31 -25.95 19.26
C GLU A 9 4.39 -25.56 20.26
N VAL A 10 4.75 -24.28 20.26
CA VAL A 10 5.59 -23.67 21.29
C VAL A 10 4.70 -22.84 22.20
N LEU A 11 4.38 -23.41 23.36
CA LEU A 11 3.62 -22.74 24.42
C LEU A 11 4.57 -21.80 25.18
N GLY A 12 4.42 -20.49 24.97
CA GLY A 12 5.34 -19.49 25.52
C GLY A 12 4.71 -18.13 25.87
N GLY A 13 3.38 -18.07 26.04
CA GLY A 13 2.71 -16.77 26.21
C GLY A 13 1.27 -16.81 26.73
N THR A 14 0.78 -17.90 27.28
CA THR A 14 -0.63 -18.03 27.70
C THR A 14 -1.05 -17.18 28.91
N ASN A 15 -0.16 -16.34 29.46
CA ASN A 15 -0.48 -15.28 30.43
C ASN A 15 0.58 -14.16 30.38
N VAL A 16 0.40 -13.19 29.48
CA VAL A 16 1.40 -12.14 29.20
C VAL A 16 1.39 -10.99 30.23
N GLU A 17 0.72 -11.13 31.36
CA GLU A 17 0.84 -10.18 32.49
C GLU A 17 1.94 -10.58 33.49
N ASN A 18 2.46 -11.81 33.39
CA ASN A 18 3.51 -12.26 34.31
C ASN A 18 4.89 -11.83 33.78
N LEU A 19 5.43 -10.75 34.34
CA LEU A 19 6.77 -10.18 34.09
C LEU A 19 7.93 -11.20 34.27
N LEU A 20 7.65 -12.38 34.82
CA LEU A 20 8.62 -13.48 35.00
C LEU A 20 9.07 -14.16 33.68
N PHE A 21 8.40 -13.88 32.55
CA PHE A 21 8.88 -14.27 31.20
C PHE A 21 9.43 -13.09 30.39
N ALA A 22 9.99 -12.08 31.07
CA ALA A 22 10.76 -10.99 30.45
C ALA A 22 12.10 -11.44 29.84
N GLY A 23 12.44 -12.74 29.93
CA GLY A 23 13.58 -13.37 29.25
C GLY A 23 13.35 -13.53 27.75
N ASN A 24 13.71 -12.48 27.01
CA ASN A 24 13.68 -12.30 25.56
C ASN A 24 14.43 -13.37 24.76
N THR A 25 13.78 -14.45 24.35
CA THR A 25 14.23 -15.19 23.15
C THR A 25 13.04 -15.58 22.30
N ALA A 26 12.97 -15.01 21.10
CA ALA A 26 12.15 -15.55 20.04
C ALA A 26 12.61 -16.98 19.73
N MET A 27 11.75 -17.82 19.16
CA MET A 27 12.24 -19.02 18.47
C MET A 27 13.17 -18.56 17.35
N GLN A 28 14.40 -19.10 17.30
CA GLN A 28 15.40 -18.73 16.30
C GLN A 28 15.56 -19.85 15.26
N VAL A 29 15.52 -19.48 13.98
CA VAL A 29 15.73 -20.41 12.86
C VAL A 29 17.02 -20.05 12.15
N PHE A 30 18.08 -20.83 12.40
CA PHE A 30 19.38 -20.69 11.73
C PHE A 30 19.50 -21.49 10.43
N GLY A 31 18.63 -22.48 10.23
CA GLY A 31 18.62 -23.35 9.06
C GLY A 31 17.32 -23.22 8.28
N THR A 32 16.72 -24.35 7.90
CA THR A 32 15.41 -24.38 7.24
C THR A 32 14.30 -24.75 8.23
N LEU A 33 13.25 -23.94 8.28
CA LEU A 33 11.96 -24.29 8.87
C LEU A 33 10.96 -24.51 7.73
N ASN A 34 10.58 -25.76 7.46
CA ASN A 34 9.57 -26.11 6.48
C ASN A 34 8.28 -26.53 7.19
N VAL A 35 7.17 -25.86 6.89
CA VAL A 35 5.83 -26.18 7.40
C VAL A 35 4.96 -26.63 6.24
N GLY A 36 4.40 -27.82 6.38
CA GLY A 36 3.75 -28.60 5.33
C GLY A 36 4.74 -29.23 4.37
N ASP A 37 4.27 -30.24 3.63
CA ASP A 37 5.02 -30.87 2.54
C ASP A 37 4.35 -30.72 1.16
N GLY A 38 3.20 -30.05 1.11
CA GLY A 38 2.39 -29.83 -0.08
C GLY A 38 1.40 -30.95 -0.36
N SER A 39 1.35 -31.98 0.49
CA SER A 39 0.42 -33.09 0.41
C SER A 39 -0.43 -33.17 1.67
N GLY A 40 -1.66 -33.65 1.55
CA GLY A 40 -2.60 -33.71 2.67
C GLY A 40 -3.74 -32.70 2.57
N ALA A 41 -4.57 -32.70 3.60
CA ALA A 41 -5.70 -31.77 3.70
C ALA A 41 -5.19 -30.36 4.06
N PRO A 42 -5.91 -29.29 3.71
CA PRO A 42 -5.62 -27.96 4.23
C PRO A 42 -5.45 -28.00 5.75
N GLU A 43 -4.39 -27.35 6.24
CA GLU A 43 -4.06 -27.24 7.67
C GLU A 43 -3.71 -28.57 8.36
N SER A 44 -3.31 -29.60 7.60
CA SER A 44 -2.82 -30.86 8.19
C SER A 44 -1.47 -30.68 8.89
N ALA A 45 -0.64 -29.73 8.44
CA ALA A 45 0.63 -29.36 9.06
C ALA A 45 0.54 -28.01 9.77
N ARG A 46 0.67 -28.00 11.10
CA ARG A 46 0.42 -26.80 11.91
C ARG A 46 1.63 -26.41 12.73
N LEU A 47 2.03 -25.14 12.62
CA LEU A 47 3.06 -24.51 13.44
C LEU A 47 2.45 -23.37 14.24
N TYR A 48 2.38 -23.54 15.56
CA TYR A 48 1.83 -22.55 16.47
C TYR A 48 2.91 -22.05 17.43
N ILE A 49 3.17 -20.74 17.43
CA ILE A 49 4.19 -20.14 18.29
C ILE A 49 3.52 -19.08 19.16
N GLY A 50 3.44 -19.37 20.46
CA GLY A 50 3.02 -18.41 21.47
C GLY A 50 1.59 -17.90 21.27
N GLN A 51 0.68 -18.83 20.98
CA GLN A 51 -0.75 -18.52 20.93
C GLN A 51 -1.21 -17.89 22.24
N ASN A 52 -2.04 -16.85 22.12
CA ASN A 52 -2.78 -16.30 23.26
C ASN A 52 -4.27 -16.48 22.99
N THR A 53 -4.97 -17.14 23.91
CA THR A 53 -6.42 -17.36 23.85
C THR A 53 -7.20 -16.27 24.57
N LEU A 54 -6.52 -15.31 25.20
CA LEU A 54 -7.16 -14.16 25.87
C LEU A 54 -7.59 -13.11 24.84
N PRO A 55 -8.59 -12.26 25.19
CA PRO A 55 -9.02 -11.16 24.35
C PRO A 55 -7.87 -10.25 23.93
N GLU A 56 -8.04 -9.63 22.77
CA GLU A 56 -7.06 -8.70 22.22
C GLU A 56 -6.86 -7.48 23.10
N LEU A 57 -5.59 -7.08 23.22
CA LEU A 57 -5.24 -5.89 23.96
C LEU A 57 -5.48 -4.65 23.09
N PRO A 58 -5.95 -3.54 23.68
CA PRO A 58 -6.19 -2.31 22.93
C PRO A 58 -4.94 -1.77 22.24
N ASN A 59 -3.77 -1.91 22.87
CA ASN A 59 -2.50 -1.42 22.33
C ASN A 59 -1.58 -2.61 21.98
N PRO A 60 -1.23 -2.83 20.70
CA PRO A 60 -0.30 -3.88 20.32
C PRO A 60 1.08 -3.59 20.93
N THR A 61 1.77 -4.65 21.32
CA THR A 61 3.14 -4.56 21.83
C THR A 61 4.03 -5.41 20.93
N ASN A 62 5.02 -4.79 20.29
CA ASN A 62 6.00 -5.51 19.49
C ASN A 62 6.79 -6.45 20.42
N ARG A 63 6.55 -7.74 20.26
CA ARG A 63 7.28 -8.81 20.92
C ARG A 63 7.66 -9.81 19.84
N ARG A 64 8.95 -10.14 19.79
CA ARG A 64 9.51 -11.11 18.83
C ARG A 64 9.17 -12.52 19.29
N PHE A 65 8.48 -13.27 18.42
CA PHE A 65 8.10 -14.67 18.69
C PHE A 65 8.86 -15.64 17.79
N LEU A 66 9.15 -15.22 16.55
CA LEU A 66 9.93 -16.02 15.60
C LEU A 66 10.91 -15.11 14.85
N ASP A 67 12.20 -15.40 15.02
CA ASP A 67 13.29 -14.76 14.27
C ASP A 67 13.86 -15.81 13.29
N ILE A 68 13.83 -15.49 12.00
CA ILE A 68 14.62 -16.22 10.99
C ILE A 68 15.97 -15.51 10.91
N GLU A 69 17.00 -16.18 11.41
CA GLU A 69 18.33 -15.63 11.58
C GLU A 69 19.08 -15.51 10.24
N PRO A 70 20.19 -14.74 10.15
CA PRO A 70 20.94 -14.59 8.91
C PRO A 70 21.32 -15.93 8.27
N GLY A 71 21.01 -16.09 6.98
CA GLY A 71 21.19 -17.34 6.22
C GLY A 71 20.11 -18.41 6.46
N GLY A 72 19.23 -18.21 7.44
CA GLY A 72 18.07 -19.05 7.69
C GLY A 72 16.95 -18.84 6.67
N GLN A 73 16.06 -19.82 6.58
CA GLN A 73 14.89 -19.77 5.71
C GLN A 73 13.65 -20.38 6.34
N MET A 74 12.49 -19.80 6.03
CA MET A 74 11.18 -20.38 6.30
C MET A 74 10.45 -20.66 4.99
N ILE A 75 9.89 -21.86 4.86
CA ILE A 75 9.09 -22.30 3.72
C ILE A 75 7.73 -22.78 4.23
N VAL A 76 6.65 -22.26 3.66
CA VAL A 76 5.27 -22.64 3.98
C VAL A 76 4.61 -23.24 2.74
N ARG A 77 4.08 -24.46 2.86
CA ARG A 77 3.44 -25.21 1.77
C ARG A 77 1.91 -25.14 1.83
N SER A 78 1.23 -25.74 0.87
CA SER A 78 -0.22 -25.57 0.63
C SER A 78 -1.13 -26.14 1.72
N ASP A 79 -0.68 -27.16 2.41
CA ASP A 79 -1.32 -27.88 3.51
C ASP A 79 -1.01 -27.25 4.89
N ALA A 80 -0.21 -26.19 4.93
CA ALA A 80 0.27 -25.61 6.16
C ALA A 80 -0.68 -24.57 6.77
N GLU A 81 -0.75 -24.57 8.11
CA GLU A 81 -1.20 -23.44 8.91
C GLU A 81 -0.07 -22.98 9.83
N VAL A 82 0.22 -21.68 9.82
CA VAL A 82 1.18 -21.07 10.72
C VAL A 82 0.49 -19.99 11.52
N LEU A 83 0.61 -20.02 12.85
CA LEU A 83 0.09 -18.99 13.74
C LEU A 83 1.19 -18.50 14.66
N ILE A 84 1.45 -17.19 14.64
CA ILE A 84 2.50 -16.55 15.43
C ILE A 84 1.88 -15.46 16.31
N GLY A 85 1.95 -15.70 17.62
CA GLY A 85 1.46 -14.80 18.65
C GLY A 85 -0.03 -14.91 18.95
N GLY A 86 -0.58 -13.88 19.58
CA GLY A 86 -1.99 -13.76 19.94
C GLY A 86 -2.27 -12.49 20.75
N GLY A 87 -3.53 -12.05 20.77
CA GLY A 87 -3.93 -10.82 21.46
C GLY A 87 -3.28 -9.54 20.91
N ASN A 88 -3.09 -9.45 19.59
CA ASN A 88 -2.37 -8.37 18.88
C ASN A 88 -0.91 -8.19 19.33
N ARG A 89 -0.26 -9.30 19.70
CA ARG A 89 1.18 -9.43 19.97
C ARG A 89 1.71 -10.58 19.14
N GLY A 90 2.93 -10.46 18.61
CA GLY A 90 3.52 -11.52 17.80
C GLY A 90 4.19 -10.99 16.55
N THR A 91 5.51 -10.83 16.62
CA THR A 91 6.33 -10.44 15.48
C THR A 91 7.03 -11.67 14.90
N LEU A 92 6.90 -11.84 13.59
CA LEU A 92 7.83 -12.64 12.78
C LEU A 92 8.86 -11.69 12.17
N GLN A 93 10.15 -11.96 12.39
CA GLN A 93 11.25 -11.14 11.89
C GLN A 93 12.17 -11.95 10.98
N LEU A 94 12.56 -11.37 9.85
CA LEU A 94 13.71 -11.80 9.06
C LEU A 94 14.91 -10.95 9.46
N VAL A 95 16.01 -11.59 9.86
CA VAL A 95 17.23 -10.93 10.31
C VAL A 95 18.29 -11.05 9.22
N GLY A 96 18.85 -9.92 8.79
CA GLY A 96 19.90 -9.91 7.78
C GLY A 96 19.40 -10.48 6.44
N ASN A 97 20.17 -11.39 5.84
CA ASN A 97 19.87 -12.05 4.57
C ASN A 97 18.94 -13.28 4.69
N ALA A 98 18.13 -13.36 5.74
CA ALA A 98 17.13 -14.40 5.92
C ALA A 98 16.05 -14.39 4.83
N THR A 99 15.45 -15.55 4.57
CA THR A 99 14.40 -15.71 3.55
C THR A 99 13.09 -16.28 4.10
N TYR A 100 11.97 -15.81 3.54
CA TYR A 100 10.64 -16.33 3.75
C TYR A 100 10.01 -16.64 2.40
N THR A 101 9.51 -17.86 2.22
CA THR A 101 8.81 -18.27 1.00
C THR A 101 7.49 -18.96 1.35
N GLN A 102 6.39 -18.39 0.89
CA GLN A 102 5.07 -19.01 0.97
C GLN A 102 4.65 -19.53 -0.40
N GLN A 103 4.40 -20.84 -0.48
CA GLN A 103 3.94 -21.53 -1.69
C GLN A 103 2.45 -21.90 -1.63
N GLY A 104 1.80 -21.64 -0.50
CA GLY A 104 0.39 -21.92 -0.23
C GLY A 104 0.09 -21.79 1.26
N GLY A 105 -0.99 -22.40 1.73
CA GLY A 105 -1.35 -22.46 3.14
C GLY A 105 -1.76 -21.11 3.72
N THR A 106 -2.01 -21.09 5.02
CA THR A 106 -2.45 -19.90 5.77
C THR A 106 -1.39 -19.53 6.81
N VAL A 107 -0.95 -18.27 6.81
CA VAL A 107 -0.01 -17.74 7.79
C VAL A 107 -0.62 -16.55 8.49
N ASN A 108 -0.78 -16.66 9.81
CA ASN A 108 -1.35 -15.64 10.67
C ASN A 108 -0.28 -15.09 11.62
N VAL A 109 0.23 -13.89 11.33
CA VAL A 109 1.13 -13.14 12.21
C VAL A 109 0.30 -12.09 12.96
N ARG A 110 0.15 -12.26 14.27
CA ARG A 110 -0.86 -11.50 15.03
C ARG A 110 -0.51 -10.03 15.28
N ALA A 111 0.74 -9.61 15.10
CA ALA A 111 1.11 -8.20 15.17
C ALA A 111 1.81 -7.68 13.91
N SER A 112 3.08 -8.03 13.69
CA SER A 112 3.86 -7.43 12.60
C SER A 112 4.81 -8.41 11.94
N PHE A 113 5.07 -8.20 10.66
CA PHE A 113 6.08 -8.92 9.90
C PHE A 113 7.23 -7.95 9.58
N GLN A 114 8.42 -8.19 10.14
CA GLN A 114 9.55 -7.28 10.02
C GLN A 114 10.64 -7.86 9.12
N LEU A 115 11.10 -7.06 8.15
CA LEU A 115 12.22 -7.40 7.28
C LEU A 115 13.46 -6.63 7.75
N GLY A 116 14.57 -7.35 7.90
CA GLY A 116 15.90 -6.80 8.16
C GLY A 116 16.64 -6.46 6.86
N ASN A 117 17.77 -5.76 6.99
CA ASN A 117 18.62 -5.43 5.84
C ASN A 117 19.14 -6.70 5.15
N GLY A 118 18.81 -6.88 3.88
CA GLY A 118 19.20 -8.04 3.06
C GLY A 118 18.12 -9.11 2.95
N SER A 119 16.99 -8.96 3.66
CA SER A 119 15.97 -10.00 3.75
C SER A 119 15.15 -10.12 2.46
N LEU A 120 14.68 -11.33 2.18
CA LEU A 120 13.77 -11.62 1.07
C LEU A 120 12.52 -12.35 1.55
N ALA A 121 11.36 -11.70 1.44
CA ALA A 121 10.06 -12.34 1.64
C ALA A 121 9.35 -12.50 0.29
N THR A 122 8.90 -13.71 -0.04
CA THR A 122 8.16 -14.01 -1.27
C THR A 122 6.88 -14.77 -0.96
N VAL A 123 5.74 -14.25 -1.42
CA VAL A 123 4.43 -14.91 -1.37
C VAL A 123 4.04 -15.29 -2.80
N ASN A 124 4.04 -16.59 -3.09
CA ASN A 124 3.68 -17.13 -4.40
C ASN A 124 2.21 -17.58 -4.46
N ASN A 125 1.66 -18.04 -3.34
CA ASN A 125 0.28 -18.47 -3.20
C ASN A 125 -0.11 -18.55 -1.72
N GLY A 126 -1.38 -18.84 -1.42
CA GLY A 126 -1.91 -18.94 -0.05
C GLY A 126 -2.38 -17.60 0.51
N GLU A 127 -2.56 -17.57 1.83
CA GLU A 127 -3.00 -16.38 2.56
C GLU A 127 -1.98 -16.00 3.65
N LEU A 128 -1.58 -14.73 3.67
CA LEU A 128 -0.74 -14.15 4.72
C LEU A 128 -1.49 -13.01 5.40
N ASN A 129 -1.83 -13.20 6.67
CA ASN A 129 -2.53 -12.24 7.50
C ASN A 129 -1.56 -11.63 8.52
N VAL A 130 -1.35 -10.32 8.45
CA VAL A 130 -0.46 -9.60 9.35
C VAL A 130 -1.26 -8.56 10.13
N GLY A 131 -1.50 -8.85 11.41
CA GLY A 131 -2.15 -7.95 12.36
C GLY A 131 -3.51 -7.43 11.88
N VAL A 132 -4.34 -8.34 11.38
CA VAL A 132 -5.65 -8.03 10.78
C VAL A 132 -6.78 -7.81 11.79
N ASN A 133 -6.52 -8.07 13.07
CA ASN A 133 -7.52 -7.91 14.11
C ASN A 133 -7.42 -6.52 14.75
N GLN A 134 -8.57 -5.96 15.12
CA GLN A 134 -8.70 -4.56 15.53
C GLN A 134 -7.79 -4.18 16.72
N SER A 135 -6.92 -3.20 16.53
CA SER A 135 -6.10 -2.62 17.60
C SER A 135 -5.95 -1.11 17.45
N ASN A 136 -5.51 -0.44 18.52
CA ASN A 136 -5.19 0.99 18.51
C ASN A 136 -3.74 1.27 18.06
N GLY A 137 -3.02 0.32 17.45
CA GLY A 137 -1.60 0.50 17.11
C GLY A 137 -1.17 0.01 15.73
N GLY A 138 0.12 0.20 15.43
CA GLY A 138 0.72 0.15 14.10
C GLY A 138 1.14 -1.24 13.60
N ASN A 139 0.26 -2.22 13.68
CA ASN A 139 0.51 -3.54 13.10
C ASN A 139 0.78 -3.44 11.59
N SER A 140 1.92 -3.94 11.10
CA SER A 140 2.21 -3.85 9.67
C SER A 140 3.29 -4.81 9.18
N ILE A 141 3.59 -4.72 7.89
CA ILE A 141 4.83 -5.20 7.30
C ILE A 141 5.83 -4.04 7.33
N THR A 142 6.96 -4.22 8.03
CA THR A 142 7.94 -3.16 8.23
C THR A 142 9.28 -3.46 7.59
N PHE A 143 9.95 -2.41 7.13
CA PHE A 143 11.26 -2.48 6.47
C PHE A 143 12.35 -1.75 7.28
N PRO A 144 13.64 -1.98 6.97
CA PRO A 144 14.75 -1.35 7.68
C PRO A 144 14.78 0.16 7.49
N VAL A 145 14.83 0.92 8.58
CA VAL A 145 14.90 2.39 8.57
C VAL A 145 15.96 2.93 7.62
N ASP A 146 17.18 2.40 7.74
CA ASP A 146 18.32 2.72 6.89
C ASP A 146 18.69 1.49 6.07
N VAL A 147 18.63 1.64 4.76
CA VAL A 147 18.84 0.54 3.84
C VAL A 147 20.33 0.36 3.54
N THR A 148 20.91 -0.72 4.05
CA THR A 148 22.32 -1.07 3.87
C THR A 148 22.53 -2.30 3.00
N ALA A 149 21.45 -3.00 2.63
CA ALA A 149 21.45 -4.12 1.70
C ALA A 149 20.10 -4.21 0.96
N VAL A 150 20.09 -4.90 -0.18
CA VAL A 150 18.85 -5.13 -0.95
C VAL A 150 17.85 -5.93 -0.12
N THR A 151 16.70 -5.33 0.17
CA THR A 151 15.63 -5.91 1.00
C THR A 151 14.33 -5.90 0.22
N ARG A 152 13.64 -7.04 0.09
CA ARG A 152 12.52 -7.18 -0.85
C ARG A 152 11.36 -7.94 -0.23
N PHE A 153 10.16 -7.41 -0.43
CA PHE A 153 8.91 -8.13 -0.25
C PHE A 153 8.23 -8.29 -1.61
N ILE A 154 8.01 -9.53 -2.04
CA ILE A 154 7.51 -9.86 -3.37
C ILE A 154 6.20 -10.64 -3.25
N LEU A 155 5.15 -10.13 -3.89
CA LEU A 155 3.87 -10.80 -4.06
C LEU A 155 3.70 -11.23 -5.52
N ASN A 156 3.83 -12.53 -5.77
CA ASN A 156 3.65 -13.15 -7.08
C ASN A 156 2.23 -13.76 -7.25
N GLY A 157 1.56 -14.10 -6.15
CA GLY A 157 0.24 -14.73 -6.15
C GLY A 157 -0.33 -14.86 -4.74
N GLY A 158 -1.54 -15.42 -4.60
CA GLY A 158 -2.22 -15.50 -3.30
C GLY A 158 -2.75 -14.15 -2.79
N THR A 159 -3.01 -14.08 -1.48
CA THR A 159 -3.56 -12.91 -0.80
C THR A 159 -2.70 -12.54 0.40
N VAL A 160 -2.38 -11.26 0.54
CA VAL A 160 -1.75 -10.69 1.73
C VAL A 160 -2.72 -9.67 2.32
N ASN A 161 -3.13 -9.87 3.56
CA ASN A 161 -3.96 -8.93 4.31
C ASN A 161 -3.11 -8.30 5.40
N VAL A 162 -3.01 -6.97 5.40
CA VAL A 162 -2.22 -6.22 6.36
C VAL A 162 -3.12 -5.24 7.07
N GLY A 163 -3.10 -5.36 8.39
CA GLY A 163 -3.55 -4.30 9.25
C GLY A 163 -5.01 -4.33 9.65
N ASP A 164 -5.29 -3.45 10.59
CA ASP A 164 -6.51 -3.40 11.39
C ASP A 164 -7.28 -2.08 11.26
N GLY A 165 -6.78 -1.19 10.40
CA GLY A 165 -7.34 0.13 10.16
C GLY A 165 -6.46 1.30 10.55
N ASN A 166 -5.43 1.06 11.38
CA ASN A 166 -4.44 2.07 11.78
C ASN A 166 -3.05 1.77 11.22
N SER A 167 -2.98 0.91 10.21
CA SER A 167 -1.74 0.31 9.76
C SER A 167 -1.04 1.19 8.73
N SER A 168 0.27 1.36 8.90
CA SER A 168 1.13 2.00 7.92
C SER A 168 2.20 1.03 7.46
N PHE A 169 2.25 0.72 6.17
CA PHE A 169 3.42 0.07 5.58
C PHE A 169 4.63 0.97 5.80
N GLY A 170 5.61 0.56 6.60
CA GLY A 170 6.66 1.49 6.95
C GLY A 170 7.76 1.08 7.92
N SER A 171 8.65 2.04 8.17
CA SER A 171 9.78 1.92 9.09
C SER A 171 9.29 1.93 10.55
N PRO A 172 9.87 1.12 11.45
CA PRO A 172 9.48 1.07 12.87
C PRO A 172 9.69 2.40 13.63
N THR A 173 10.46 3.34 13.08
CA THR A 173 10.74 4.66 13.70
C THR A 173 10.02 5.83 13.02
N ALA A 174 9.41 5.60 11.85
CA ALA A 174 8.64 6.60 11.12
C ALA A 174 7.25 6.03 10.81
N ALA A 175 6.42 5.91 11.86
CA ALA A 175 5.04 5.45 11.75
C ALA A 175 4.32 6.25 10.64
N GLY A 176 3.85 5.57 9.60
CA GLY A 176 3.20 6.19 8.46
C GLY A 176 3.90 6.03 7.11
N ASN A 177 5.21 5.77 7.07
CA ASN A 177 6.02 5.91 5.86
C ASN A 177 6.81 4.65 5.50
N PHE A 178 6.71 4.25 4.24
CA PHE A 178 7.65 3.36 3.57
C PHE A 178 8.93 4.15 3.27
N GLY A 179 9.90 4.01 4.19
CA GLY A 179 11.14 4.79 4.27
C GLY A 179 11.09 5.91 5.31
N ASN A 180 12.22 6.57 5.55
CA ASN A 180 12.36 7.49 6.70
C ASN A 180 12.44 8.98 6.33
N GLY A 181 12.23 9.33 5.05
CA GLY A 181 12.34 10.72 4.61
C GLY A 181 13.78 11.17 4.36
N ASN A 182 14.77 10.28 4.42
CA ASN A 182 16.14 10.60 4.04
C ASN A 182 16.30 10.65 2.50
N ASN A 183 17.31 11.39 2.05
CA ASN A 183 17.71 11.52 0.63
C ASN A 183 19.08 10.89 0.39
N ASN A 184 19.58 10.10 1.35
CA ASN A 184 20.96 9.65 1.36
C ASN A 184 21.06 8.14 1.55
N PRO A 185 21.65 7.39 0.59
CA PRO A 185 22.15 7.84 -0.72
C PRO A 185 21.05 8.22 -1.73
N ALA A 186 21.47 8.93 -2.79
CA ALA A 186 20.63 9.39 -3.90
C ALA A 186 20.09 8.24 -4.76
N PHE A 187 19.10 8.55 -5.62
CA PHE A 187 18.62 7.66 -6.69
C PHE A 187 19.80 6.93 -7.37
N ALA A 188 19.67 5.61 -7.58
CA ALA A 188 20.73 4.69 -8.04
C ALA A 188 21.65 4.06 -6.97
N SER A 189 21.30 4.12 -5.68
CA SER A 189 21.92 3.23 -4.68
C SER A 189 21.82 1.76 -5.10
N ALA A 190 22.93 1.02 -4.92
CA ALA A 190 22.96 -0.43 -5.07
C ALA A 190 22.11 -1.13 -3.99
N ASN A 191 21.94 -0.48 -2.83
CA ASN A 191 21.13 -0.97 -1.71
C ASN A 191 19.77 -0.27 -1.73
N TYR A 192 18.69 -1.06 -1.69
CA TYR A 192 17.33 -0.53 -1.74
C TYR A 192 16.34 -1.46 -1.02
N ALA A 193 15.23 -0.89 -0.57
CA ALA A 193 14.08 -1.64 -0.08
C ALA A 193 12.99 -1.63 -1.15
N SER A 194 12.32 -2.76 -1.42
CA SER A 194 11.23 -2.80 -2.39
C SER A 194 10.00 -3.56 -1.89
N LEU A 195 8.84 -3.00 -2.23
CA LEU A 195 7.56 -3.69 -2.28
C LEU A 195 7.25 -3.98 -3.74
N GLU A 196 7.12 -5.25 -4.09
CA GLU A 196 6.94 -5.72 -5.47
C GLU A 196 5.67 -6.54 -5.60
N ILE A 197 4.76 -6.12 -6.47
CA ILE A 197 3.49 -6.80 -6.75
C ILE A 197 3.49 -7.18 -8.24
N THR A 198 3.73 -8.46 -8.52
CA THR A 198 3.74 -9.00 -9.89
C THR A 198 2.49 -9.84 -10.18
N GLY A 199 1.80 -10.28 -9.12
CA GLY A 199 0.50 -10.97 -9.15
C GLY A 199 -0.17 -10.94 -7.78
N GLY A 200 -1.22 -11.74 -7.58
CA GLY A 200 -1.93 -11.83 -6.30
C GLY A 200 -2.70 -10.58 -5.90
N THR A 201 -3.12 -10.52 -4.63
CA THR A 201 -3.84 -9.39 -4.03
C THR A 201 -3.19 -8.97 -2.70
N LEU A 202 -2.79 -7.71 -2.59
CA LEU A 202 -2.40 -7.08 -1.32
C LEU A 202 -3.56 -6.19 -0.83
N ASN A 203 -4.13 -6.51 0.32
CA ASN A 203 -5.12 -5.69 1.01
C ASN A 203 -4.45 -4.99 2.20
N LEU A 204 -4.40 -3.66 2.15
CA LEU A 204 -3.92 -2.82 3.24
C LEU A 204 -5.10 -2.10 3.87
N ASN A 205 -5.39 -2.43 5.12
CA ASN A 205 -6.34 -1.70 5.95
C ASN A 205 -5.62 -0.56 6.70
N GLY A 206 -5.47 0.58 6.03
CA GLY A 206 -4.71 1.73 6.49
C GLY A 206 -4.19 2.56 5.32
N ARG A 207 -2.95 3.06 5.42
CA ARG A 207 -2.36 3.97 4.43
C ARG A 207 -0.99 3.54 3.90
N PHE A 208 -0.67 4.02 2.70
CA PHE A 208 0.64 3.81 2.08
C PHE A 208 1.27 5.14 1.69
N THR A 209 2.43 5.45 2.26
CA THR A 209 3.22 6.64 1.89
C THR A 209 4.64 6.24 1.53
N LEU A 210 5.02 6.36 0.26
CA LEU A 210 6.40 6.19 -0.20
C LEU A 210 7.13 7.53 -0.08
N ASN A 211 8.16 7.59 0.78
CA ASN A 211 8.79 8.86 1.15
C ASN A 211 10.31 8.74 1.32
N ASP A 212 11.00 7.98 0.47
CA ASP A 212 12.44 7.74 0.60
C ASP A 212 13.06 7.34 -0.76
N ALA A 213 14.23 7.90 -1.07
CA ALA A 213 14.89 7.70 -2.36
C ALA A 213 15.40 6.27 -2.56
N ASN A 214 15.68 5.54 -1.47
CA ASN A 214 16.17 4.16 -1.50
C ASN A 214 15.04 3.12 -1.49
N TYR A 215 13.80 3.59 -1.51
CA TYR A 215 12.62 2.76 -1.47
C TYR A 215 11.95 2.70 -2.85
N ARG A 216 11.46 1.50 -3.19
CA ARG A 216 10.88 1.21 -4.49
C ARG A 216 9.51 0.57 -4.34
N PHE A 217 8.52 1.13 -5.01
CA PHE A 217 7.24 0.48 -5.25
C PHE A 217 7.21 0.01 -6.70
N ILE A 218 7.12 -1.30 -6.89
CA ILE A 218 7.14 -1.93 -8.22
C ILE A 218 5.85 -2.74 -8.36
N MET A 219 5.09 -2.47 -9.41
CA MET A 219 3.85 -3.16 -9.70
C MET A 219 3.74 -3.44 -11.20
N SER A 220 3.76 -4.72 -11.56
CA SER A 220 3.64 -5.18 -12.95
C SER A 220 2.39 -6.03 -13.20
N GLY A 221 1.67 -6.41 -12.13
CA GLY A 221 0.44 -7.18 -12.17
C GLY A 221 -0.27 -7.15 -10.81
N GLY A 222 -1.27 -8.00 -10.64
CA GLY A 222 -2.00 -8.16 -9.37
C GLY A 222 -2.89 -6.96 -8.98
N ALA A 223 -3.32 -6.97 -7.72
CA ALA A 223 -4.15 -5.93 -7.12
C ALA A 223 -3.53 -5.41 -5.81
N PHE A 224 -3.53 -4.09 -5.63
CA PHE A 224 -3.19 -3.44 -4.37
C PHE A 224 -4.39 -2.62 -3.89
N ASN A 225 -5.11 -3.15 -2.91
CA ASN A 225 -6.29 -2.53 -2.34
C ASN A 225 -5.92 -1.80 -1.06
N ILE A 226 -6.21 -0.50 -1.01
CA ILE A 226 -5.99 0.35 0.15
C ILE A 226 -7.36 0.74 0.68
N ASN A 227 -7.65 0.34 1.91
CA ASN A 227 -8.87 0.67 2.61
C ASN A 227 -8.50 1.48 3.86
N PRO A 228 -8.48 2.82 3.79
CA PRO A 228 -8.24 3.66 4.96
C PRO A 228 -9.50 3.65 5.84
N SER A 229 -9.66 2.61 6.67
CA SER A 229 -10.78 2.49 7.61
C SER A 229 -10.27 2.43 9.04
N GLY A 230 -10.46 3.48 9.84
CA GLY A 230 -10.04 3.54 11.24
C GLY A 230 -10.14 4.96 11.80
N ASP A 231 -10.22 5.10 13.13
CA ASP A 231 -10.44 6.41 13.79
C ASP A 231 -9.38 7.47 13.43
N GLN A 232 -8.15 7.05 13.13
CA GLN A 232 -7.06 7.96 12.72
C GLN A 232 -7.18 8.45 11.27
N ASP A 233 -7.82 7.69 10.39
CA ASP A 233 -7.87 7.96 8.94
C ASP A 233 -9.23 8.52 8.46
N ILE A 234 -10.32 8.30 9.21
CA ILE A 234 -11.65 8.88 8.94
C ILE A 234 -11.65 10.42 9.06
N THR A 235 -10.72 10.99 9.83
CA THR A 235 -10.62 12.44 10.01
C THR A 235 -10.17 13.19 8.76
N GLY A 236 -9.67 12.46 7.73
CA GLY A 236 -9.23 13.07 6.48
C GLY A 236 -7.95 13.88 6.61
N THR A 237 -7.20 13.79 7.72
CA THR A 237 -6.00 14.63 7.94
C THR A 237 -4.75 14.13 7.20
N GLN A 238 -4.74 12.85 6.80
CA GLN A 238 -3.59 12.20 6.17
C GLN A 238 -3.97 11.61 4.81
N ASN A 239 -2.97 11.40 3.96
CA ASN A 239 -3.19 10.84 2.63
C ASN A 239 -3.40 9.33 2.72
N ALA A 240 -4.40 8.78 2.02
CA ALA A 240 -4.59 7.33 1.98
C ALA A 240 -3.48 6.64 1.17
N LEU A 241 -3.15 7.20 0.01
CA LEU A 241 -1.99 6.82 -0.79
C LEU A 241 -1.19 8.05 -1.20
N SER A 242 0.10 8.07 -0.88
CA SER A 242 1.00 9.19 -1.21
C SER A 242 2.32 8.68 -1.78
N PHE A 243 2.61 9.03 -3.04
CA PHE A 243 3.95 8.88 -3.61
C PHE A 243 4.67 10.22 -3.50
N ASN A 244 5.50 10.36 -2.48
CA ASN A 244 6.23 11.60 -2.19
C ASN A 244 7.66 11.56 -2.71
N ARG A 245 8.36 10.44 -2.50
CA ARG A 245 9.76 10.27 -2.88
C ARG A 245 10.12 8.81 -3.03
N GLY A 246 10.83 8.45 -4.08
CA GLY A 246 11.34 7.10 -4.33
C GLY A 246 11.19 6.70 -5.79
N ILE A 247 11.27 5.39 -6.03
CA ILE A 247 11.05 4.82 -7.36
C ILE A 247 9.66 4.19 -7.42
N VAL A 248 8.84 4.61 -8.38
CA VAL A 248 7.53 3.99 -8.68
C VAL A 248 7.59 3.43 -10.07
N GLN A 249 7.47 2.11 -10.19
CA GLN A 249 7.38 1.40 -11.48
C GLN A 249 6.07 0.65 -11.55
N HIS A 250 5.01 1.35 -11.94
CA HIS A 250 3.68 0.79 -12.10
C HIS A 250 3.41 0.59 -13.60
N SER A 251 3.65 -0.62 -14.10
CA SER A 251 3.52 -0.99 -15.52
C SER A 251 2.31 -1.89 -15.81
N GLY A 252 1.68 -2.44 -14.78
CA GLY A 252 0.50 -3.29 -14.88
C GLY A 252 -0.16 -3.53 -13.53
N GLY A 253 -1.32 -4.19 -13.52
CA GLY A 253 -2.13 -4.40 -12.31
C GLY A 253 -3.00 -3.20 -11.94
N THR A 254 -3.63 -3.25 -10.76
CA THR A 254 -4.53 -2.19 -10.29
C THR A 254 -4.30 -1.80 -8.84
N ILE A 255 -4.06 -0.52 -8.60
CA ILE A 255 -4.17 0.09 -7.27
C ILE A 255 -5.62 0.55 -7.08
N THR A 256 -6.29 0.08 -6.04
CA THR A 256 -7.66 0.49 -5.69
C THR A 256 -7.69 1.15 -4.33
N ILE A 257 -8.12 2.40 -4.25
CA ILE A 257 -8.50 3.02 -2.98
C ILE A 257 -9.97 2.70 -2.76
N VAL A 258 -10.25 1.72 -1.89
CA VAL A 258 -11.56 1.06 -1.76
C VAL A 258 -12.60 2.01 -1.15
N ASN A 259 -12.24 2.62 -0.03
CA ASN A 259 -13.03 3.66 0.64
C ASN A 259 -12.20 4.95 0.69
N PRO A 260 -12.19 5.78 -0.37
CA PRO A 260 -11.47 7.04 -0.37
C PRO A 260 -11.87 7.88 0.85
N ASN A 261 -10.88 8.33 1.62
CA ASN A 261 -11.09 9.11 2.83
C ASN A 261 -11.67 10.50 2.49
N PRO A 262 -12.54 11.06 3.35
CA PRO A 262 -13.07 12.41 3.19
C PRO A 262 -11.97 13.48 3.09
N ASN A 263 -12.24 14.56 2.35
CA ASN A 263 -11.40 15.77 2.39
C ASN A 263 -11.27 16.34 3.81
N ALA A 264 -10.08 16.75 4.22
CA ALA A 264 -9.81 17.49 5.47
C ALA A 264 -10.32 18.95 5.47
N GLY A 265 -10.86 19.45 4.35
CA GLY A 265 -11.45 20.79 4.25
C GLY A 265 -10.43 21.93 4.15
N GLY A 266 -9.13 21.63 4.04
CA GLY A 266 -8.09 22.66 3.87
C GLY A 266 -8.05 23.16 2.42
N ASN A 267 -8.24 24.47 2.19
CA ASN A 267 -8.06 25.07 0.86
C ASN A 267 -6.60 24.87 0.39
N ASN A 268 -6.41 24.09 -0.67
CA ASN A 268 -5.10 23.83 -1.30
C ASN A 268 -4.10 23.06 -0.42
N THR A 269 -4.57 22.25 0.53
CA THR A 269 -3.68 21.45 1.38
C THR A 269 -3.27 20.16 0.66
N THR A 270 -1.97 19.89 0.59
CA THR A 270 -1.41 18.64 0.03
C THR A 270 -1.51 17.42 0.98
N THR A 271 -2.32 17.56 2.02
CA THR A 271 -2.56 16.61 3.10
C THR A 271 -4.05 16.31 3.15
N GLY A 272 -4.42 15.07 3.44
CA GLY A 272 -5.81 14.67 3.53
C GLY A 272 -6.47 14.33 2.19
N VAL A 273 -5.66 13.96 1.19
CA VAL A 273 -6.17 13.55 -0.13
C VAL A 273 -6.13 12.02 -0.25
N SER A 274 -7.06 11.44 -1.00
CA SER A 274 -7.10 9.99 -1.17
C SER A 274 -5.94 9.46 -2.00
N PHE A 275 -5.51 10.23 -3.00
CA PHE A 275 -4.31 9.92 -3.77
C PHE A 275 -3.49 11.17 -4.03
N ARG A 276 -2.18 11.06 -3.77
CA ARG A 276 -1.21 12.11 -4.04
C ARG A 276 -0.01 11.60 -4.79
N THR A 277 0.42 12.36 -5.78
CA THR A 277 1.82 12.39 -6.24
C THR A 277 2.41 13.77 -5.95
N SER A 278 3.62 13.81 -5.40
CA SER A 278 4.24 15.04 -4.90
C SER A 278 5.63 15.26 -5.46
N PRO A 279 6.07 16.53 -5.62
CA PRO A 279 7.46 16.88 -5.88
C PRO A 279 8.25 17.23 -4.61
N LEU A 280 7.78 16.90 -3.38
CA LEU A 280 8.39 17.39 -2.12
C LEU A 280 9.90 17.12 -2.00
N GLY A 281 10.66 18.16 -2.34
CA GLY A 281 12.03 18.45 -1.97
C GLY A 281 12.56 19.61 -2.83
N ASP A 282 13.79 20.04 -2.55
CA ASP A 282 14.37 21.28 -3.05
C ASP A 282 14.37 21.35 -4.60
N PRO A 283 13.75 22.36 -5.23
CA PRO A 283 13.77 22.54 -6.68
C PRO A 283 15.18 22.68 -7.26
N ASP A 284 16.19 23.05 -6.46
CA ASP A 284 17.58 23.11 -6.91
C ASP A 284 18.28 21.74 -6.91
N ALA A 285 17.62 20.67 -6.42
CA ALA A 285 18.16 19.31 -6.28
C ALA A 285 17.45 18.21 -7.10
N GLY A 286 16.44 18.55 -7.91
CA GLY A 286 15.79 17.61 -8.85
C GLY A 286 14.66 16.76 -8.23
N ALA A 287 13.68 16.38 -9.06
CA ALA A 287 12.42 15.81 -8.61
C ALA A 287 12.53 14.39 -8.04
N PHE A 288 11.74 14.12 -6.99
CA PHE A 288 11.88 13.03 -6.02
C PHE A 288 11.15 11.71 -6.36
N LEU A 289 10.38 11.66 -7.45
CA LEU A 289 9.62 10.48 -7.87
C LEU A 289 9.99 10.09 -9.30
N THR A 290 10.50 8.87 -9.52
CA THR A 290 10.93 8.43 -10.86
C THR A 290 10.51 6.99 -11.18
N GLY A 291 10.33 6.69 -12.47
CA GLY A 291 10.15 5.33 -12.97
C GLY A 291 11.46 4.59 -13.27
N SER A 292 12.61 5.20 -13.01
CA SER A 292 13.92 4.65 -13.36
C SER A 292 14.79 4.37 -12.15
N THR A 293 15.49 3.25 -12.21
CA THR A 293 16.51 2.88 -11.22
C THR A 293 17.86 3.54 -11.49
N THR A 294 18.05 4.15 -12.66
CA THR A 294 19.35 4.68 -13.14
C THR A 294 19.33 6.17 -13.45
N GLN A 295 18.15 6.78 -13.62
CA GLN A 295 18.01 8.20 -13.98
C GLN A 295 16.92 8.85 -13.12
N ALA A 296 17.33 9.69 -12.16
CA ALA A 296 16.40 10.59 -11.49
C ALA A 296 15.74 11.47 -12.55
N ASN A 297 14.43 11.65 -12.51
CA ASN A 297 13.61 12.44 -13.45
C ASN A 297 13.09 11.74 -14.73
N ILE A 298 13.22 10.42 -14.91
CA ILE A 298 12.43 9.76 -15.97
C ILE A 298 10.95 9.69 -15.54
N ASN A 299 10.08 10.36 -16.31
CA ASN A 299 8.63 10.25 -16.24
C ASN A 299 8.13 8.95 -16.88
N ALA A 300 8.43 7.82 -16.23
CA ALA A 300 7.98 6.48 -16.63
C ALA A 300 7.30 5.73 -15.47
N CYS A 301 6.70 6.47 -14.53
CA CYS A 301 6.15 5.87 -13.31
C CYS A 301 4.91 5.02 -13.59
N PHE A 302 4.04 5.47 -14.49
CA PHE A 302 2.75 4.83 -14.80
C PHE A 302 2.72 4.50 -16.30
N THR A 303 2.90 3.23 -16.63
CA THR A 303 3.08 2.76 -18.03
C THR A 303 2.29 1.48 -18.30
N GLY A 304 2.37 0.96 -19.53
CA GLY A 304 1.80 -0.33 -19.90
C GLY A 304 0.30 -0.40 -19.69
N THR A 305 -0.16 -1.26 -18.78
CA THR A 305 -1.58 -1.47 -18.43
C THR A 305 -1.93 -1.01 -17.01
N SER A 306 -1.06 -0.24 -16.35
CA SER A 306 -1.29 0.23 -14.98
C SER A 306 -2.62 0.95 -14.79
N VAL A 307 -3.35 0.64 -13.71
CA VAL A 307 -4.64 1.25 -13.38
C VAL A 307 -4.62 1.84 -11.96
N ILE A 308 -5.08 3.08 -11.82
CA ILE A 308 -5.44 3.67 -10.53
C ILE A 308 -6.96 3.77 -10.46
N ARG A 309 -7.55 3.13 -9.45
CA ARG A 309 -8.99 3.03 -9.24
C ARG A 309 -9.42 3.67 -7.93
N PHE A 310 -10.51 4.44 -7.98
CA PHE A 310 -11.14 5.06 -6.82
C PHE A 310 -12.54 4.49 -6.62
N GLY A 311 -12.76 3.88 -5.46
CA GLY A 311 -13.98 3.15 -5.15
C GLY A 311 -14.07 1.79 -5.83
N ASN A 312 -14.90 0.92 -5.27
CA ASN A 312 -15.20 -0.41 -5.80
C ASN A 312 -16.69 -0.59 -6.17
N GLY A 313 -17.47 0.49 -6.19
CA GLY A 313 -18.91 0.44 -6.48
C GLY A 313 -19.79 -0.02 -5.30
N SER A 314 -19.26 -0.30 -4.10
CA SER A 314 -20.05 -0.85 -2.99
C SER A 314 -19.94 -0.13 -1.64
N SER A 315 -19.17 0.96 -1.53
CA SER A 315 -18.99 1.65 -0.25
C SER A 315 -20.32 2.16 0.32
N THR A 316 -20.62 1.85 1.58
CA THR A 316 -21.82 2.32 2.31
C THR A 316 -21.51 3.39 3.35
N THR A 317 -20.22 3.64 3.63
CA THR A 317 -19.78 4.64 4.61
C THR A 317 -20.07 6.05 4.08
N PRO A 318 -20.77 6.91 4.83
CA PRO A 318 -20.92 8.31 4.45
C PRO A 318 -19.54 8.97 4.33
N GLY A 319 -19.24 9.53 3.15
CA GLY A 319 -18.04 10.35 2.93
C GLY A 319 -18.28 11.80 3.40
N SER A 320 -17.25 12.65 3.31
CA SER A 320 -17.38 14.08 3.59
C SER A 320 -18.42 14.70 2.67
N ALA A 321 -19.13 15.72 3.16
CA ALA A 321 -20.00 16.56 2.35
C ALA A 321 -19.27 17.22 1.15
N GLU A 322 -17.95 17.34 1.25
CA GLU A 322 -17.07 17.90 0.23
C GLU A 322 -16.46 16.84 -0.70
N GLY A 323 -16.93 15.59 -0.64
CA GLY A 323 -16.37 14.49 -1.42
C GLY A 323 -14.94 14.12 -0.97
N PHE A 324 -14.12 13.67 -1.91
CA PHE A 324 -12.70 13.38 -1.69
C PHE A 324 -11.80 13.99 -2.76
N GLU A 325 -10.51 14.07 -2.45
CA GLU A 325 -9.52 14.79 -3.25
C GLU A 325 -8.46 13.87 -3.86
N VAL A 326 -8.05 14.18 -5.08
CA VAL A 326 -6.93 13.56 -5.81
C VAL A 326 -6.01 14.67 -6.30
N CYS A 327 -4.80 14.72 -5.76
CA CYS A 327 -3.79 15.74 -6.05
C CYS A 327 -2.67 15.11 -6.88
N LEU A 328 -2.60 15.46 -8.17
CA LEU A 328 -1.62 14.90 -9.10
C LEU A 328 -0.57 15.95 -9.46
N HIS A 329 0.71 15.56 -9.47
CA HIS A 329 1.78 16.40 -9.98
C HIS A 329 1.80 16.35 -11.53
N PRO A 330 1.93 17.51 -12.22
CA PRO A 330 1.86 17.61 -13.68
C PRO A 330 3.13 17.14 -14.40
N SER A 331 4.25 16.92 -13.70
CA SER A 331 5.47 16.35 -14.32
C SER A 331 5.34 14.86 -14.67
N HIS A 332 4.20 14.24 -14.37
CA HIS A 332 3.96 12.84 -14.64
C HIS A 332 2.90 12.63 -15.71
N THR A 333 3.10 11.60 -16.51
CA THR A 333 2.07 11.06 -17.39
C THR A 333 1.47 9.85 -16.70
N TYR A 334 0.16 9.91 -16.48
CA TYR A 334 -0.60 8.84 -15.88
C TYR A 334 -1.12 7.91 -16.98
N ASN A 335 -1.45 6.66 -16.64
CA ASN A 335 -1.97 5.72 -17.61
C ASN A 335 -3.49 5.61 -17.50
N ASN A 336 -4.02 4.50 -16.96
CA ASN A 336 -5.46 4.30 -16.84
C ASN A 336 -5.99 4.77 -15.48
N PHE A 337 -7.10 5.52 -15.51
CA PHE A 337 -7.83 5.99 -14.33
C PHE A 337 -9.26 5.46 -14.37
N VAL A 338 -9.74 4.94 -13.23
CA VAL A 338 -11.11 4.47 -13.08
C VAL A 338 -11.74 5.07 -11.83
N VAL A 339 -12.83 5.81 -12.00
CA VAL A 339 -13.67 6.28 -10.90
C VAL A 339 -14.94 5.44 -10.90
N ASN A 340 -15.11 4.61 -9.88
CA ASN A 340 -16.27 3.74 -9.72
C ASN A 340 -16.85 3.90 -8.31
N ASN A 341 -17.39 5.08 -8.04
CA ASN A 341 -17.93 5.44 -6.74
C ASN A 341 -19.46 5.31 -6.78
N PRO A 342 -20.13 4.48 -5.94
CA PRO A 342 -21.56 4.29 -6.08
C PRO A 342 -22.36 5.52 -5.65
N SER A 343 -23.63 5.54 -6.04
CA SER A 343 -24.60 6.61 -5.81
C SER A 343 -24.74 6.96 -4.31
N GLY A 344 -24.58 8.25 -4.00
CA GLY A 344 -24.82 8.86 -2.69
C GLY A 344 -24.62 10.39 -2.79
N ASN A 345 -25.31 11.17 -1.96
CA ASN A 345 -25.46 12.62 -2.16
C ASN A 345 -24.15 13.45 -2.09
N ASN A 346 -23.04 12.89 -1.56
CA ASN A 346 -21.78 13.61 -1.33
C ASN A 346 -20.55 12.87 -1.91
N ARG A 347 -20.68 12.24 -3.09
CA ARG A 347 -19.67 11.33 -3.65
C ARG A 347 -19.09 11.80 -4.97
N PHE A 348 -18.40 12.94 -4.92
CA PHE A 348 -17.62 13.48 -6.03
C PHE A 348 -16.12 13.45 -5.74
N VAL A 349 -15.32 13.44 -6.80
CA VAL A 349 -13.86 13.47 -6.77
C VAL A 349 -13.37 14.82 -7.26
N TRP A 350 -12.56 15.53 -6.49
CA TRP A 350 -11.81 16.67 -7.00
C TRP A 350 -10.48 16.20 -7.56
N LEU A 351 -10.27 16.40 -8.86
CA LEU A 351 -8.99 16.20 -9.51
C LEU A 351 -8.30 17.55 -9.70
N TYR A 352 -7.12 17.73 -9.10
CA TYR A 352 -6.36 18.98 -9.19
C TYR A 352 -4.84 18.77 -9.13
N THR A 353 -4.11 19.86 -9.38
CA THR A 353 -2.65 19.96 -9.28
C THR A 353 -2.28 20.91 -8.14
N PRO A 354 -1.14 20.71 -7.45
CA PRO A 354 -0.70 21.60 -6.36
C PRO A 354 -0.40 23.03 -6.82
N THR A 355 -0.13 23.21 -8.13
CA THR A 355 0.11 24.51 -8.76
C THR A 355 -0.98 24.82 -9.78
N ASN A 356 -1.40 26.08 -9.88
CA ASN A 356 -2.47 26.52 -10.77
C ASN A 356 -2.07 26.49 -12.25
N GLY A 357 -3.04 26.28 -13.15
CA GLY A 357 -2.89 26.43 -14.60
C GLY A 357 -2.10 25.32 -15.28
N GLN A 358 -2.07 24.13 -14.68
CA GLN A 358 -1.28 23.00 -15.17
C GLN A 358 -2.11 22.01 -15.99
N THR A 359 -1.43 21.19 -16.78
CA THR A 359 -2.05 20.09 -17.53
C THR A 359 -1.68 18.76 -16.91
N LEU A 360 -2.68 17.90 -16.71
CA LEU A 360 -2.52 16.51 -16.34
C LEU A 360 -2.64 15.64 -17.59
N ASN A 361 -1.55 14.93 -17.89
CA ASN A 361 -1.47 14.07 -19.06
C ASN A 361 -1.81 12.63 -18.72
N PHE A 362 -2.69 12.04 -19.51
CA PHE A 362 -3.09 10.64 -19.45
C PHE A 362 -2.76 9.96 -20.78
N ASN A 363 -2.00 8.87 -20.73
CA ASN A 363 -1.68 8.06 -21.91
C ASN A 363 -2.73 6.96 -22.15
N GLY A 364 -3.40 6.52 -21.08
CA GLY A 364 -4.42 5.48 -21.10
C GLY A 364 -5.84 6.02 -20.96
N ASN A 365 -6.77 5.13 -20.62
CA ASN A 365 -8.18 5.45 -20.51
C ASN A 365 -8.50 6.21 -19.22
N PHE A 366 -9.42 7.16 -19.30
CA PHE A 366 -10.05 7.77 -18.14
C PHE A 366 -11.53 7.40 -18.14
N THR A 367 -11.90 6.49 -17.25
CA THR A 367 -13.26 5.98 -17.13
C THR A 367 -13.93 6.46 -15.85
N VAL A 368 -15.12 7.04 -15.96
CA VAL A 368 -16.02 7.33 -14.84
C VAL A 368 -17.23 6.43 -14.97
N THR A 369 -17.27 5.35 -14.19
CA THR A 369 -18.35 4.36 -14.22
C THR A 369 -19.56 4.82 -13.41
N ALA A 370 -19.32 5.40 -12.24
CA ALA A 370 -20.34 5.90 -11.33
C ALA A 370 -19.79 7.04 -10.47
N GLY A 371 -20.67 7.98 -10.09
CA GLY A 371 -20.33 9.16 -9.29
C GLY A 371 -20.03 10.40 -10.14
N GLU A 372 -19.39 11.38 -9.53
CA GLU A 372 -19.05 12.64 -10.20
C GLU A 372 -17.55 12.93 -10.10
N VAL A 373 -16.93 13.30 -11.21
CA VAL A 373 -15.57 13.85 -11.24
C VAL A 373 -15.65 15.35 -11.47
N ARG A 374 -14.85 16.10 -10.72
CA ARG A 374 -14.73 17.54 -10.81
C ARG A 374 -13.28 17.92 -11.12
N GLN A 375 -13.09 18.55 -12.26
CA GLN A 375 -11.80 19.08 -12.69
C GLN A 375 -11.56 20.46 -12.09
N GLY A 376 -10.47 20.62 -11.34
CA GLY A 376 -10.11 21.84 -10.62
C GLY A 376 -10.94 22.01 -9.34
N ARG A 377 -10.50 22.87 -8.40
CA ARG A 377 -11.21 23.11 -7.12
C ARG A 377 -11.84 24.51 -7.13
N PRO A 378 -13.07 24.71 -6.61
CA PRO A 378 -13.64 26.04 -6.44
C PRO A 378 -12.96 26.66 -5.22
N ALA A 379 -11.97 27.52 -5.45
CA ALA A 379 -11.35 28.30 -4.39
C ALA A 379 -11.60 29.78 -4.63
N THR A 380 -12.59 30.34 -3.94
CA THR A 380 -12.77 31.79 -3.86
C THR A 380 -11.68 32.38 -2.95
N PRO A 381 -10.87 33.37 -3.37
CA PRO A 381 -10.70 33.94 -4.70
C PRO A 381 -9.23 33.80 -5.19
N ALA A 382 -8.81 32.59 -5.58
CA ALA A 382 -7.61 32.34 -6.40
C ALA A 382 -7.64 30.87 -6.86
N VAL A 383 -8.44 30.61 -7.89
CA VAL A 383 -8.93 29.27 -8.27
C VAL A 383 -7.82 28.42 -8.94
N PRO A 384 -7.51 27.21 -8.44
CA PRO A 384 -6.73 26.24 -9.21
C PRO A 384 -7.58 25.71 -10.38
N ASN A 385 -7.21 26.10 -11.59
CA ASN A 385 -7.67 25.43 -12.80
C ASN A 385 -6.62 24.41 -13.26
N VAL A 386 -7.06 23.20 -13.61
CA VAL A 386 -6.25 22.14 -14.20
C VAL A 386 -6.89 21.72 -15.52
N LEU A 387 -6.09 21.42 -16.54
CA LEU A 387 -6.57 20.79 -17.78
C LEU A 387 -6.30 19.28 -17.72
N VAL A 388 -7.29 18.46 -18.06
CA VAL A 388 -7.08 17.02 -18.25
C VAL A 388 -6.94 16.74 -19.74
N GLN A 389 -5.85 16.09 -20.13
CA GLN A 389 -5.54 15.79 -21.52
C GLN A 389 -5.14 14.33 -21.70
N GLY A 390 -5.74 13.67 -22.69
CA GLY A 390 -5.23 12.47 -23.32
C GLY A 390 -4.07 12.81 -24.27
N VAL A 391 -2.89 12.24 -24.02
CA VAL A 391 -1.70 12.41 -24.88
C VAL A 391 -1.38 11.16 -25.71
N GLY A 392 -2.15 10.09 -25.50
CA GLY A 392 -2.05 8.82 -26.22
C GLY A 392 -3.35 8.43 -26.91
N SER A 393 -3.49 7.13 -27.22
CA SER A 393 -4.71 6.57 -27.84
C SER A 393 -5.81 6.22 -26.82
N GLY A 394 -5.67 6.67 -25.58
CA GLY A 394 -6.65 6.43 -24.53
C GLY A 394 -7.99 7.11 -24.84
N GLU A 395 -9.04 6.61 -24.21
CA GLU A 395 -10.40 7.14 -24.33
C GLU A 395 -10.88 7.74 -23.02
N PHE A 396 -11.68 8.80 -23.12
CA PHE A 396 -12.49 9.26 -22.01
C PHE A 396 -13.86 8.57 -22.08
N THR A 397 -14.27 7.88 -21.02
CA THR A 397 -15.54 7.15 -20.94
C THR A 397 -16.37 7.67 -19.77
N LEU A 398 -17.62 8.05 -20.02
CA LEU A 398 -18.57 8.50 -19.00
C LEU A 398 -19.78 7.56 -18.99
N GLY A 399 -20.03 6.87 -17.88
CA GLY A 399 -21.20 6.00 -17.72
C GLY A 399 -22.52 6.78 -17.65
N ASN A 400 -23.64 6.11 -17.94
CA ASN A 400 -24.98 6.73 -18.11
C ASN A 400 -25.47 7.63 -16.97
N ASN A 401 -25.00 7.42 -15.73
CA ASN A 401 -25.38 8.23 -14.56
C ASN A 401 -24.16 8.88 -13.89
N ALA A 402 -23.02 8.88 -14.57
CA ALA A 402 -21.82 9.54 -14.11
C ALA A 402 -21.79 11.00 -14.57
N LEU A 403 -21.17 11.87 -13.79
CA LEU A 403 -21.03 13.28 -14.09
C LEU A 403 -19.56 13.68 -14.22
N TYR A 404 -19.27 14.57 -15.17
CA TYR A 404 -17.99 15.25 -15.27
C TYR A 404 -18.23 16.75 -15.26
N ARG A 405 -17.75 17.44 -14.23
CA ARG A 405 -17.88 18.89 -14.07
C ARG A 405 -16.51 19.54 -14.16
N ILE A 406 -16.48 20.72 -14.78
CA ILE A 406 -15.25 21.50 -14.92
C ILE A 406 -15.45 22.83 -14.22
N TYR A 407 -14.52 23.16 -13.32
CA TYR A 407 -14.49 24.43 -12.60
C TYR A 407 -13.31 25.26 -13.14
N ASN A 408 -13.56 26.00 -14.24
CA ASN A 408 -12.53 26.71 -15.00
C ASN A 408 -12.60 28.24 -14.84
N VAL A 409 -11.44 28.89 -14.82
CA VAL A 409 -11.26 30.35 -15.05
C VAL A 409 -10.14 30.70 -16.07
N ALA A 410 -9.43 29.72 -16.63
CA ALA A 410 -8.39 29.94 -17.64
C ALA A 410 -8.93 29.97 -19.08
N THR A 411 -8.28 30.75 -19.94
CA THR A 411 -8.57 30.87 -21.37
C THR A 411 -8.11 29.62 -22.14
N GLY A 412 -9.03 28.90 -22.78
CA GLY A 412 -8.77 27.66 -23.53
C GLY A 412 -10.01 26.75 -23.58
N ASN A 413 -9.95 25.61 -24.29
CA ASN A 413 -11.01 24.60 -24.24
C ASN A 413 -10.90 23.81 -22.91
N PRO A 414 -11.87 23.95 -21.99
CA PRO A 414 -11.80 23.31 -20.67
C PRO A 414 -12.15 21.82 -20.70
N ALA A 415 -12.73 21.34 -21.79
CA ALA A 415 -13.13 19.94 -21.92
C ALA A 415 -11.90 19.03 -21.94
N PRO A 416 -12.00 17.80 -21.37
CA PRO A 416 -10.95 16.80 -21.53
C PRO A 416 -10.63 16.60 -23.00
N ILE A 417 -9.37 16.80 -23.38
CA ILE A 417 -8.94 16.62 -24.76
C ILE A 417 -8.53 15.16 -24.93
N TYR A 418 -9.39 14.33 -25.51
CA TYR A 418 -9.10 12.94 -25.87
C TYR A 418 -9.33 12.73 -27.38
N GLY A 419 -8.54 11.85 -28.01
CA GLY A 419 -8.55 11.63 -29.47
C GLY A 419 -9.88 11.10 -30.00
N THR A 420 -10.68 10.45 -29.15
CA THR A 420 -12.06 10.04 -29.39
C THR A 420 -12.89 10.41 -28.16
N ALA A 421 -13.89 11.29 -28.33
CA ALA A 421 -14.88 11.55 -27.29
C ALA A 421 -15.82 10.32 -27.19
N ALA A 422 -16.10 9.89 -25.95
CA ALA A 422 -16.81 8.67 -25.56
C ALA A 422 -17.95 8.20 -26.48
N THR A 423 -18.03 6.89 -26.67
CA THR A 423 -19.31 6.20 -26.89
C THR A 423 -20.14 6.35 -25.61
N ILE A 424 -21.35 6.91 -25.70
CA ILE A 424 -22.35 6.81 -24.64
C ILE A 424 -22.83 5.36 -24.67
N ALA A 425 -22.58 4.60 -23.60
CA ALA A 425 -22.95 3.18 -23.49
C ALA A 425 -24.23 3.02 -22.66
#